data_AF-A0A521B1S7-F1
#
_entry.id   AF-A0A521B1S7-F1
#
_cell.length_a   1.000
_cell.length_b   1.000
_cell.length_c   1.000
_cell.angle_alpha   90.00
_cell.angle_beta   90.00
_cell.angle_gamma   90.00
#
_symmetry.space_group_name_H-M   'P 1'
#
loop_
_entity.id
_entity.type
_entity.pdbx_description
1 polymer ?
#
loop_
_entity_poly.entity_id
_entity_poly.type
_entity_poly.pdbx_seq_one_letter_code
_entity_poly.pdbx_strand_id
1 'polypeptide(L)'
;MRKIIFLFFILFTCYSCEIQYDGETRLVVQGQVVDRNSNPIPNKRIEINNFSDGTYTPSDLISYTKTDSEGKFLMIFPAPKGEDIEIITTLNGYNFDDDYATLNYATGFQNKSITALKKNFKNYKLDLNQVTLYKNDEITQLQIQLNKTSTNKTVTALNVQGVLSKDFTDLNYKNENHYLETNFNVVKNQNVRLSYTIADYSDPTKVVTTNHETIIPINSEKVIHLLTY
;
A
#
# COMPACT_ATOMS: atom_id res chain seq x y z
N MET A 1 33.45 37.08 19.14
CA MET A 1 32.32 36.98 18.19
C MET A 1 32.32 35.70 17.35
N ARG A 2 33.42 35.31 16.67
CA ARG A 2 33.47 34.06 15.87
C ARG A 2 33.07 32.76 16.60
N LYS A 3 33.42 32.62 17.88
CA LYS A 3 33.07 31.44 18.70
C LYS A 3 31.57 31.36 19.07
N ILE A 4 30.88 32.50 19.19
CA ILE A 4 29.43 32.55 19.50
C ILE A 4 28.61 32.21 18.26
N ILE A 5 29.05 32.66 17.08
CA ILE A 5 28.43 32.31 15.80
C ILE A 5 28.51 30.80 15.55
N PHE A 6 29.65 30.17 15.89
CA PHE A 6 29.81 28.72 15.75
C PHE A 6 28.91 27.93 16.72
N LEU A 7 28.71 28.43 17.94
CA LEU A 7 27.80 27.82 18.92
C LEU A 7 26.34 27.89 18.46
N PHE A 8 25.91 29.03 17.90
CA PHE A 8 24.58 29.17 17.29
C PHE A 8 24.42 28.24 16.08
N PHE A 9 25.46 28.10 15.24
CA PHE A 9 25.42 27.19 14.09
C PHE A 9 25.26 25.73 14.53
N ILE A 10 25.97 25.29 15.59
CA ILE A 10 25.83 23.93 16.15
C ILE A 10 24.43 23.70 16.71
N LEU A 11 23.86 24.68 17.43
CA LEU A 11 22.49 24.59 17.98
C LEU A 11 21.42 24.45 16.89
N PHE A 12 21.61 25.07 15.72
CA PHE A 12 20.71 24.90 14.58
C PHE A 12 20.92 23.58 13.83
N THR A 13 22.11 22.97 13.88
CA THR A 13 22.35 21.65 13.25
C THR A 13 21.81 20.46 14.06
N CYS A 14 21.47 20.64 15.34
CA CYS A 14 20.93 19.58 16.19
C CYS A 14 19.40 19.50 16.22
N TYR A 15 18.68 20.32 15.44
CA TYR A 15 17.27 20.12 15.17
C TYR A 15 17.11 18.97 14.15
N SER A 16 17.45 17.73 14.57
CA SER A 16 16.99 16.55 13.83
C SER A 16 15.47 16.52 13.94
N CYS A 17 14.81 16.39 12.79
CA CYS A 17 13.37 16.24 12.72
C CYS A 17 13.06 14.77 13.06
N GLU A 18 13.16 14.39 14.34
CA GLU A 18 12.85 13.03 14.80
C GLU A 18 11.36 12.90 15.15
N ILE A 19 10.81 11.70 14.93
CA ILE A 19 9.44 11.39 15.34
C ILE A 19 9.39 11.34 16.87
N GLN A 20 8.53 12.18 17.46
CA GLN A 20 8.34 12.18 18.91
C GLN A 20 7.24 11.20 19.33
N TYR A 21 7.49 10.51 20.44
CA TYR A 21 6.56 9.58 21.07
C TYR A 21 6.04 10.16 22.40
N ASP A 22 4.80 9.85 22.77
CA ASP A 22 4.21 10.37 24.00
C ASP A 22 4.75 9.68 25.27
N GLY A 23 5.42 8.53 25.13
CA GLY A 23 6.06 7.78 26.21
C GLY A 23 5.08 6.97 27.08
N GLU A 24 3.81 7.39 27.14
CA GLU A 24 2.78 6.83 28.03
C GLU A 24 1.88 5.83 27.31
N THR A 25 1.47 6.12 26.08
CA THR A 25 0.53 5.30 25.34
C THR A 25 1.24 4.12 24.68
N ARG A 26 0.60 2.95 24.68
CA ARG A 26 1.05 1.77 23.95
C ARG A 26 -0.02 1.36 22.95
N LEU A 27 0.33 1.34 21.68
CA LEU A 27 -0.50 0.84 20.60
C LEU A 27 -0.19 -0.63 20.35
N VAL A 28 -1.22 -1.37 19.92
CA VAL A 28 -1.13 -2.79 19.59
C VAL A 28 -1.57 -2.98 18.14
N VAL A 29 -0.74 -3.64 17.33
CA VAL A 29 -1.14 -4.19 16.03
C VAL A 29 -1.07 -5.70 16.13
N GLN A 30 -2.13 -6.38 15.65
CA GLN A 30 -2.16 -7.83 15.58
C GLN A 30 -2.85 -8.32 14.31
N GLY A 31 -2.61 -9.58 13.97
CA GLY A 31 -3.30 -10.26 12.89
C GLY A 31 -2.75 -11.66 12.64
N GLN A 32 -3.21 -12.27 11.55
CA GLN A 32 -2.78 -13.56 11.06
C GLN A 32 -2.43 -13.47 9.57
N VAL A 33 -1.29 -14.02 9.19
CA VAL A 33 -0.82 -14.06 7.80
C VAL A 33 -1.10 -15.42 7.21
N VAL A 34 -1.75 -15.44 6.06
CA VAL A 34 -2.12 -16.68 5.36
C VAL A 34 -1.80 -16.62 3.87
N ASP A 35 -1.77 -17.78 3.21
CA ASP A 35 -1.72 -17.89 1.77
C ASP A 35 -3.13 -17.80 1.13
N ARG A 36 -3.19 -17.92 -0.20
CA ARG A 36 -4.46 -17.92 -0.98
C ARG A 36 -5.44 -19.03 -0.58
N ASN A 37 -4.96 -20.10 0.04
CA ASN A 37 -5.74 -21.26 0.45
C ASN A 37 -6.06 -21.20 1.95
N SER A 38 -5.82 -20.06 2.60
CA SER A 38 -5.98 -19.84 4.04
C SER A 38 -5.05 -20.69 4.92
N ASN A 39 -3.94 -21.20 4.37
CA ASN A 39 -2.93 -21.85 5.20
C ASN A 39 -2.10 -20.76 5.91
N PRO A 40 -1.78 -20.93 7.22
CA PRO A 40 -0.94 -19.99 7.92
C PRO A 40 0.47 -19.94 7.33
N ILE A 41 1.06 -18.75 7.29
CA ILE A 41 2.43 -18.54 6.82
C ILE A 41 3.33 -18.20 8.02
N PRO A 42 4.11 -19.17 8.55
CA PRO A 42 4.97 -18.95 9.71
C PRO A 42 6.28 -18.24 9.34
N ASN A 43 6.96 -17.70 10.36
CA ASN A 43 8.30 -17.11 10.26
C ASN A 43 8.39 -15.97 9.22
N LYS A 44 7.31 -15.21 9.04
CA LYS A 44 7.28 -14.00 8.21
C LYS A 44 7.54 -12.77 9.07
N ARG A 45 8.51 -11.96 8.65
CA ARG A 45 8.87 -10.72 9.32
C ARG A 45 7.73 -9.73 9.18
N ILE A 46 7.31 -9.15 10.31
CA ILE A 46 6.34 -8.07 10.37
C ILE A 46 7.04 -6.88 11.03
N GLU A 47 6.87 -5.70 10.45
CA GLU A 47 7.50 -4.47 10.92
C GLU A 47 6.45 -3.39 11.10
N ILE A 48 6.66 -2.52 12.09
CA ILE A 48 5.97 -1.25 12.22
C ILE A 48 6.99 -0.14 12.00
N ASN A 49 6.72 0.70 11.02
CA ASN A 49 7.46 1.92 10.78
C ASN A 49 6.55 3.12 10.98
N ASN A 50 7.07 4.22 11.51
CA ASN A 50 6.37 5.51 11.50
C ASN A 50 6.94 6.43 10.44
N PHE A 51 6.08 7.20 9.78
CA PHE A 51 6.45 8.21 8.78
C PHE A 51 5.73 9.52 9.09
N SER A 52 6.44 10.64 9.09
CA SER A 52 5.83 11.98 9.15
C SER A 52 5.94 12.69 7.80
N ASP A 53 4.85 13.31 7.34
CA ASP A 53 4.87 14.15 6.15
C ASP A 53 5.77 15.39 6.36
N GLY A 54 6.64 15.70 5.39
CA GLY A 54 7.63 16.78 5.47
C GLY A 54 8.80 16.69 4.48
N THR A 55 9.50 17.81 4.27
CA THR A 55 10.65 17.94 3.34
C THR A 55 11.84 17.03 3.69
N TYR A 56 11.94 16.63 4.95
CA TYR A 56 12.76 15.54 5.44
C TYR A 56 11.80 14.55 6.09
N THR A 57 11.71 13.34 5.55
CA THR A 57 10.75 12.33 5.99
C THR A 57 11.47 11.40 6.97
N PRO A 58 11.50 11.69 8.29
CA PRO A 58 12.01 10.73 9.25
C PRO A 58 11.18 9.46 9.15
N SER A 59 11.87 8.33 9.19
CA SER A 59 11.26 7.01 9.26
C SER A 59 11.92 6.24 10.38
N ASP A 60 11.12 5.75 11.32
CA ASP A 60 11.61 4.96 12.44
C ASP A 60 11.04 3.55 12.37
N LEU A 61 11.90 2.52 12.38
CA LEU A 61 11.50 1.15 12.70
C LEU A 61 11.27 1.06 14.22
N ILE A 62 10.01 1.01 14.63
CA ILE A 62 9.65 1.09 16.07
C ILE A 62 9.35 -0.26 16.71
N SER A 63 9.01 -1.26 15.90
CA SER A 63 8.76 -2.62 16.37
C SER A 63 8.90 -3.59 15.21
N TYR A 64 9.37 -4.80 15.49
CA TYR A 64 9.37 -5.91 14.54
C TYR A 64 9.13 -7.22 15.26
N THR A 65 8.55 -8.19 14.56
CA THR A 65 8.36 -9.55 15.04
C THR A 65 8.35 -10.52 13.87
N LYS A 66 8.12 -11.80 14.16
CA LYS A 66 7.86 -12.82 13.16
C LYS A 66 6.54 -13.51 13.47
N THR A 67 5.84 -13.95 12.42
CA THR A 67 4.65 -14.79 12.60
C THR A 67 5.01 -16.12 13.25
N ASP A 68 4.14 -16.59 14.14
CA ASP A 68 4.26 -17.90 14.79
C ASP A 68 3.87 -19.06 13.85
N SER A 69 3.81 -20.29 14.37
CA SER A 69 3.40 -21.47 13.60
C SER A 69 1.97 -21.41 13.04
N GLU A 70 1.11 -20.59 13.64
CA GLU A 70 -0.26 -20.33 13.17
C GLU A 70 -0.34 -19.08 12.28
N GLY A 71 0.80 -18.49 11.90
CA GLY A 71 0.85 -17.28 11.09
C GLY A 71 0.45 -16.02 11.88
N LYS A 72 0.26 -16.08 13.19
CA LYS A 72 -0.20 -14.96 14.00
C LYS A 72 0.96 -14.07 14.43
N PHE A 73 0.66 -12.79 14.62
CA PHE A 73 1.61 -11.82 15.17
C PHE A 73 0.89 -10.83 16.08
N LEU A 74 1.64 -10.31 17.06
CA LEU A 74 1.22 -9.22 17.94
C LEU A 74 2.44 -8.36 18.20
N MET A 75 2.27 -7.04 18.06
CA MET A 75 3.30 -6.05 18.30
C MET A 75 2.75 -4.94 19.19
N ILE A 76 3.58 -4.48 20.13
CA ILE A 76 3.25 -3.40 21.05
C ILE A 76 4.33 -2.33 20.92
N PHE A 77 3.95 -1.07 20.69
CA PHE A 77 4.89 0.02 20.45
C PHE A 77 4.36 1.35 21.03
N PRO A 78 5.23 2.32 21.31
CA PRO A 78 4.79 3.63 21.81
C PRO A 78 4.01 4.40 20.74
N ALA A 79 2.97 5.14 21.15
CA ALA A 79 2.23 5.97 20.21
C ALA A 79 3.06 7.20 19.79
N PRO A 80 3.02 7.60 18.51
CA PRO A 80 3.53 8.90 18.10
C PRO A 80 2.71 10.03 18.74
N LYS A 81 3.34 11.17 19.01
CA LYS A 81 2.65 12.37 19.52
C LYS A 81 1.74 13.01 18.48
N GLY A 82 2.16 13.02 17.22
CA GLY A 82 1.40 13.59 16.11
C GLY A 82 0.27 12.66 15.66
N GLU A 83 -0.91 13.22 15.46
CA GLU A 83 -2.10 12.46 15.01
C GLU A 83 -2.05 12.12 13.50
N ASP A 84 -1.28 12.88 12.73
CA ASP A 84 -1.09 12.72 11.29
C ASP A 84 0.18 11.90 10.95
N ILE A 85 0.84 11.31 11.96
CA ILE A 85 1.96 10.40 11.72
C ILE A 85 1.41 9.06 11.25
N GLU A 86 1.84 8.66 10.05
CA GLU A 86 1.50 7.38 9.46
C GLU A 86 2.21 6.25 10.20
N ILE A 87 1.45 5.22 10.53
CA ILE A 87 1.91 3.98 11.13
C ILE A 87 1.76 2.90 10.06
N ILE A 88 2.89 2.46 9.51
CA ILE A 88 2.94 1.51 8.40
C ILE A 88 3.30 0.13 8.95
N THR A 89 2.35 -0.80 8.83
CA THR A 89 2.59 -2.23 9.09
C THR A 89 3.05 -2.90 7.80
N THR A 90 4.31 -3.31 7.73
CA THR A 90 4.85 -4.06 6.60
C THR A 90 4.91 -5.54 6.93
N LEU A 91 4.21 -6.35 6.13
CA LEU A 91 4.20 -7.80 6.19
C LEU A 91 5.15 -8.36 5.15
N ASN A 92 5.94 -9.35 5.56
CA ASN A 92 7.04 -9.89 4.78
C ASN A 92 8.06 -8.79 4.43
N GLY A 93 8.27 -7.87 5.38
CA GLY A 93 9.17 -6.72 5.22
C GLY A 93 10.63 -7.12 5.01
N TYR A 94 11.38 -6.22 4.38
CA TYR A 94 12.80 -6.38 4.10
C TYR A 94 13.61 -6.42 5.40
N ASN A 95 14.64 -7.24 5.47
CA ASN A 95 15.72 -6.98 6.42
C ASN A 95 16.59 -5.87 5.80
N PHE A 96 16.70 -4.72 6.47
CA PHE A 96 17.66 -3.68 6.05
C PHE A 96 19.13 -4.15 6.11
N ASP A 97 19.39 -5.24 6.85
CA ASP A 97 20.71 -5.88 6.94
C ASP A 97 21.01 -6.82 5.77
N ASP A 98 20.01 -7.17 4.94
CA ASP A 98 20.19 -8.04 3.78
C ASP A 98 20.37 -7.18 2.51
N ASP A 99 21.26 -7.62 1.62
CA ASP A 99 21.62 -6.91 0.38
C ASP A 99 20.39 -6.63 -0.51
N TYR A 100 20.13 -5.34 -0.76
CA TYR A 100 18.91 -4.78 -1.39
C TYR A 100 18.53 -5.45 -2.72
N ALA A 101 19.51 -6.03 -3.43
CA ALA A 101 19.32 -6.64 -4.75
C ALA A 101 18.77 -8.09 -4.71
N THR A 102 18.84 -8.81 -3.59
CA THR A 102 18.47 -10.24 -3.52
C THR A 102 17.09 -10.53 -2.91
N LEU A 103 16.38 -9.49 -2.43
CA LEU A 103 15.28 -9.67 -1.48
C LEU A 103 13.87 -9.82 -2.06
N ASN A 104 13.59 -9.29 -3.25
CA ASN A 104 12.25 -9.42 -3.86
C ASN A 104 11.91 -10.86 -4.30
N TYR A 105 12.91 -11.74 -4.38
CA TYR A 105 12.72 -13.14 -4.81
C TYR A 105 12.94 -14.15 -3.68
N ALA A 106 13.57 -13.77 -2.57
CA ALA A 106 14.04 -14.74 -1.56
C ALA A 106 12.91 -15.33 -0.69
N THR A 107 11.83 -14.60 -0.45
CA THR A 107 10.79 -15.03 0.50
C THR A 107 9.67 -15.85 -0.15
N GLY A 108 9.60 -15.89 -1.49
CA GLY A 108 8.57 -16.57 -2.28
C GLY A 108 7.17 -15.94 -2.26
N PHE A 109 6.95 -14.93 -1.43
CA PHE A 109 5.67 -14.24 -1.25
C PHE A 109 5.83 -12.75 -1.50
N GLN A 110 4.71 -12.09 -1.83
CA GLN A 110 4.68 -10.65 -1.97
C GLN A 110 4.99 -9.95 -0.64
N ASN A 111 5.38 -8.69 -0.75
CA ASN A 111 5.38 -7.78 0.37
C ASN A 111 4.03 -7.05 0.40
N LYS A 112 3.57 -6.68 1.59
CA LYS A 112 2.34 -5.91 1.76
C LYS A 112 2.52 -4.87 2.86
N SER A 113 2.11 -3.65 2.61
CA SER A 113 2.10 -2.56 3.59
C SER A 113 0.67 -2.11 3.87
N ILE A 114 0.36 -1.89 5.15
CA ILE A 114 -0.92 -1.35 5.61
C ILE A 114 -0.63 -0.07 6.37
N THR A 115 -1.07 1.06 5.84
CA THR A 115 -0.94 2.38 6.47
C THR A 115 -2.16 2.68 7.32
N ALA A 116 -1.90 3.12 8.55
CA ALA A 116 -2.88 3.56 9.52
C ALA A 116 -2.46 4.89 10.13
N LEU A 117 -3.41 5.58 10.73
CA LEU A 117 -3.21 6.71 11.63
C LEU A 117 -3.64 6.28 13.03
N LYS A 118 -3.22 7.03 14.05
CA LYS A 118 -3.57 6.75 15.44
C LYS A 118 -5.08 6.60 15.66
N LYS A 119 -5.91 7.37 14.94
CA LYS A 119 -7.39 7.28 14.97
C LYS A 119 -7.95 5.92 14.52
N ASN A 120 -7.19 5.10 13.79
CA ASN A 120 -7.63 3.76 13.37
C ASN A 120 -7.55 2.74 14.53
N PHE A 121 -6.85 3.05 15.61
CA PHE A 121 -6.68 2.17 16.77
C PHE A 121 -7.86 2.34 17.74
N LYS A 122 -8.72 1.32 17.82
CA LYS A 122 -9.83 1.30 18.77
C LYS A 122 -9.35 0.71 20.09
N ASN A 123 -9.51 1.46 21.19
CA ASN A 123 -8.98 1.08 22.51
C ASN A 123 -7.49 0.67 22.41
N TYR A 124 -6.70 1.51 21.73
CA TYR A 124 -5.27 1.31 21.49
C TYR A 124 -4.90 0.10 20.64
N LYS A 125 -5.87 -0.54 19.97
CA LYS A 125 -5.67 -1.75 19.18
C LYS A 125 -6.12 -1.61 17.74
N LEU A 126 -5.28 -2.07 16.81
CA LEU A 126 -5.60 -2.31 15.41
C LEU A 126 -5.52 -3.81 15.14
N ASP A 127 -6.68 -4.41 14.83
CA ASP A 127 -6.76 -5.81 14.42
C ASP A 127 -6.87 -5.88 12.90
N LEU A 128 -5.84 -6.43 12.27
CA LEU A 128 -5.78 -6.64 10.82
C LEU A 128 -6.52 -7.90 10.39
N ASN A 129 -7.11 -8.65 11.35
CA ASN A 129 -7.75 -9.93 11.15
C ASN A 129 -6.81 -10.89 10.38
N GLN A 130 -7.26 -11.37 9.23
CA GLN A 130 -6.50 -12.23 8.34
C GLN A 130 -5.99 -11.42 7.14
N VAL A 131 -4.68 -11.47 6.91
CA VAL A 131 -4.00 -10.81 5.79
C VAL A 131 -3.44 -11.88 4.85
N THR A 132 -3.92 -11.90 3.61
CA THR A 132 -3.43 -12.82 2.58
C THR A 132 -2.18 -12.28 1.90
N LEU A 133 -1.14 -13.10 1.81
CA LEU A 133 0.00 -12.90 0.93
C LEU A 133 -0.06 -13.93 -0.20
N TYR A 134 0.01 -13.46 -1.44
CA TYR A 134 0.16 -14.33 -2.61
C TYR A 134 1.62 -14.66 -2.85
N LYS A 135 1.88 -15.84 -3.42
CA LYS A 135 3.23 -16.15 -3.90
C LYS A 135 3.56 -15.28 -5.10
N ASN A 136 4.84 -14.92 -5.27
CA ASN A 136 5.25 -14.05 -6.37
C ASN A 136 4.98 -14.67 -7.75
N ASP A 137 5.08 -16.00 -7.86
CA ASP A 137 4.76 -16.74 -9.08
C ASP A 137 3.26 -16.87 -9.36
N GLU A 138 2.39 -16.51 -8.42
CA GLU A 138 0.94 -16.46 -8.56
C GLU A 138 0.41 -15.09 -8.97
N ILE A 139 1.27 -14.07 -9.02
CA ILE A 139 0.90 -12.70 -9.37
C ILE A 139 1.33 -12.39 -10.81
N THR A 140 0.49 -11.69 -11.55
CA THR A 140 0.83 -11.09 -12.84
C THR A 140 0.27 -9.67 -12.93
N GLN A 141 0.60 -8.96 -14.01
CA GLN A 141 0.14 -7.60 -14.25
C GLN A 141 -0.99 -7.59 -15.29
N LEU A 142 -2.08 -6.88 -14.98
CA LEU A 142 -3.07 -6.44 -15.94
C LEU A 142 -2.83 -4.95 -16.23
N GLN A 143 -2.55 -4.63 -17.48
CA GLN A 143 -2.41 -3.26 -17.97
C GLN A 143 -3.58 -2.92 -18.90
N ILE A 144 -4.32 -1.87 -18.57
CA ILE A 144 -5.38 -1.31 -19.42
C ILE A 144 -4.76 -0.21 -20.27
N GLN A 145 -4.60 -0.47 -21.56
CA GLN A 145 -4.08 0.50 -22.50
C GLN A 145 -5.24 1.33 -23.08
N LEU A 146 -5.29 2.60 -22.71
CA LEU A 146 -6.27 3.55 -23.21
C LEU A 146 -5.87 4.04 -24.62
N ASN A 147 -6.66 3.70 -25.63
CA ASN A 147 -6.44 4.10 -27.03
C ASN A 147 -7.55 5.06 -27.48
N LYS A 148 -7.25 6.35 -27.42
CA LYS A 148 -8.17 7.41 -27.80
C LYS A 148 -8.21 7.55 -29.32
N THR A 149 -9.36 7.29 -29.91
CA THR A 149 -9.66 7.42 -31.36
C THR A 149 -10.59 8.59 -31.67
N SER A 150 -11.26 9.16 -30.66
CA SER A 150 -12.05 10.40 -30.78
C SER A 150 -11.53 11.48 -29.83
N THR A 151 -11.44 12.74 -30.30
CA THR A 151 -11.06 13.88 -29.43
C THR A 151 -12.11 14.18 -28.37
N ASN A 152 -13.38 13.88 -28.66
CA ASN A 152 -14.53 14.26 -27.84
C ASN A 152 -14.91 13.20 -26.80
N LYS A 153 -14.19 12.08 -26.71
CA LYS A 153 -14.48 11.02 -25.75
C LYS A 153 -13.38 10.91 -24.70
N THR A 154 -13.77 10.54 -23.49
CA THR A 154 -12.84 10.32 -22.36
C THR A 154 -13.36 9.18 -21.50
N VAL A 155 -12.48 8.27 -21.09
CA VAL A 155 -12.79 7.32 -20.01
C VAL A 155 -12.78 8.09 -18.70
N THR A 156 -13.88 8.06 -17.95
CA THR A 156 -14.03 8.83 -16.70
C THR A 156 -14.03 7.96 -15.45
N ALA A 157 -14.26 6.67 -15.61
CA ALA A 157 -14.23 5.70 -14.53
C ALA A 157 -13.72 4.36 -15.05
N LEU A 158 -12.94 3.66 -14.22
CA LEU A 158 -12.43 2.33 -14.48
C LEU A 158 -12.45 1.58 -13.16
N ASN A 159 -13.04 0.38 -13.16
CA ASN A 159 -13.12 -0.49 -12.01
C ASN A 159 -12.76 -1.92 -12.41
N VAL A 160 -11.87 -2.54 -11.64
CA VAL A 160 -11.40 -3.91 -11.86
C VAL A 160 -11.89 -4.77 -10.71
N GLN A 161 -12.77 -5.73 -11.03
CA GLN A 161 -13.29 -6.70 -10.07
C GLN A 161 -12.64 -8.06 -10.30
N GLY A 162 -11.94 -8.54 -9.27
CA GLY A 162 -11.24 -9.81 -9.25
C GLY A 162 -10.37 -9.91 -8.00
N VAL A 163 -9.56 -10.95 -7.91
CA VAL A 163 -8.57 -11.15 -6.85
C VAL A 163 -7.34 -10.32 -7.18
N LEU A 164 -7.24 -9.13 -6.57
CA LEU A 164 -6.12 -8.21 -6.73
C LEU A 164 -5.03 -8.50 -5.69
N SER A 165 -3.78 -8.50 -6.12
CA SER A 165 -2.62 -8.55 -5.22
C SER A 165 -2.20 -7.13 -4.87
N LYS A 166 -2.98 -6.47 -4.00
CA LYS A 166 -2.62 -5.15 -3.49
C LYS A 166 -1.42 -5.27 -2.55
N ASP A 167 -0.30 -4.70 -2.93
CA ASP A 167 0.90 -4.54 -2.11
C ASP A 167 0.75 -3.42 -1.07
N PHE A 168 -0.21 -2.52 -1.27
CA PHE A 168 -0.48 -1.41 -0.36
C PHE A 168 -1.97 -1.32 0.03
N THR A 169 -2.24 -0.94 1.27
CA THR A 169 -3.59 -0.64 1.77
C THR A 169 -3.52 0.54 2.72
N ASP A 170 -4.21 1.63 2.39
CA ASP A 170 -4.33 2.79 3.28
C ASP A 170 -5.71 2.79 3.95
N LEU A 171 -5.72 2.70 5.29
CA LEU A 171 -6.95 2.73 6.10
C LEU A 171 -7.54 4.14 6.23
N ASN A 172 -6.85 5.15 5.73
CA ASN A 172 -7.24 6.56 5.75
C ASN A 172 -7.55 7.11 4.37
N TYR A 173 -7.54 6.25 3.34
CA TYR A 173 -7.75 6.62 1.96
C TYR A 173 -9.03 7.44 1.80
N LYS A 174 -8.88 8.72 1.41
CA LYS A 174 -9.97 9.57 0.96
C LYS A 174 -9.93 9.59 -0.56
N ASN A 175 -11.07 9.33 -1.19
CA ASN A 175 -11.19 9.24 -2.64
C ASN A 175 -11.13 10.64 -3.28
N GLU A 176 -9.97 11.31 -3.18
CA GLU A 176 -9.76 12.66 -3.67
C GLU A 176 -8.88 12.61 -4.93
N ASN A 177 -9.51 12.84 -6.10
CA ASN A 177 -8.85 13.11 -7.39
C ASN A 177 -7.67 12.21 -7.78
N HIS A 178 -7.87 10.89 -7.78
CA HIS A 178 -6.88 10.00 -8.37
C HIS A 178 -7.00 9.94 -9.89
N TYR A 179 -5.84 9.99 -10.55
CA TYR A 179 -5.68 9.54 -11.92
C TYR A 179 -6.29 8.13 -12.09
N LEU A 180 -6.84 7.85 -13.27
CA LEU A 180 -7.35 6.51 -13.58
C LEU A 180 -6.23 5.48 -13.46
N GLU A 181 -6.35 4.58 -12.48
CA GLU A 181 -5.46 3.44 -12.34
C GLU A 181 -5.65 2.53 -13.56
N THR A 182 -4.54 2.22 -14.23
CA THR A 182 -4.52 1.41 -15.46
C THR A 182 -3.57 0.22 -15.35
N ASN A 183 -2.90 0.06 -14.22
CA ASN A 183 -1.99 -1.06 -13.98
C ASN A 183 -2.38 -1.72 -12.67
N PHE A 184 -2.67 -3.01 -12.73
CA PHE A 184 -3.16 -3.78 -11.59
C PHE A 184 -2.29 -5.02 -11.41
N ASN A 185 -1.88 -5.27 -10.17
CA ASN A 185 -1.36 -6.58 -9.79
C ASN A 185 -2.54 -7.52 -9.52
N VAL A 186 -2.62 -8.61 -10.27
CA VAL A 186 -3.74 -9.56 -10.26
C VAL A 186 -3.22 -10.96 -10.01
N VAL A 187 -4.01 -11.79 -9.32
CA VAL A 187 -3.68 -13.21 -9.14
C VAL A 187 -3.94 -13.95 -10.47
N LYS A 188 -3.09 -14.93 -10.79
CA LYS A 188 -3.22 -15.79 -11.98
C LYS A 188 -4.41 -16.74 -11.89
N ASN A 189 -4.85 -17.25 -13.04
CA ASN A 189 -5.91 -18.24 -13.22
C ASN A 189 -7.30 -17.78 -12.74
N GLN A 190 -7.70 -16.58 -13.15
CA GLN A 190 -9.04 -16.05 -12.88
C GLN A 190 -9.57 -15.24 -14.06
N ASN A 191 -10.87 -14.97 -14.03
CA ASN A 191 -11.49 -13.98 -14.92
C ASN A 191 -11.69 -12.69 -14.14
N VAL A 192 -11.13 -11.61 -14.65
CA VAL A 192 -11.29 -10.26 -14.11
C VAL A 192 -12.39 -9.54 -14.88
N ARG A 193 -13.33 -8.92 -14.16
CA ARG A 193 -14.38 -8.07 -14.76
C ARG A 193 -13.89 -6.63 -14.75
N LEU A 194 -13.73 -6.05 -15.93
CA LEU A 194 -13.43 -4.64 -16.13
C LEU A 194 -14.74 -3.90 -16.42
N SER A 195 -15.10 -2.93 -15.59
CA SER A 195 -16.20 -2.00 -15.82
C SER A 195 -15.63 -0.60 -16.05
N TYR A 196 -16.11 0.13 -17.06
CA TYR A 196 -15.63 1.47 -17.35
C TYR A 196 -16.74 2.37 -17.91
N THR A 197 -16.57 3.68 -17.75
CA THR A 197 -17.51 4.69 -18.25
C THR A 197 -16.80 5.58 -19.28
N ILE A 198 -17.41 5.74 -20.45
CA ILE A 198 -16.98 6.71 -21.47
C ILE A 198 -17.95 7.90 -21.43
N ALA A 199 -17.40 9.10 -21.26
CA ALA A 199 -18.11 10.35 -21.46
C ALA A 199 -17.85 10.88 -22.88
N ASP A 200 -18.90 11.20 -23.62
CA ASP A 200 -18.87 11.81 -24.96
C ASP A 200 -19.30 13.28 -24.87
N TYR A 201 -18.40 14.16 -25.30
CA TYR A 201 -18.50 15.62 -25.30
C TYR A 201 -18.70 16.19 -26.70
N SER A 202 -19.18 15.37 -27.66
CA SER A 202 -19.48 15.85 -29.01
C SER A 202 -20.52 16.98 -29.03
N ASP A 203 -21.39 17.02 -28.01
CA ASP A 203 -22.16 18.21 -27.61
C ASP A 203 -21.70 18.64 -26.19
N PRO A 204 -21.00 19.78 -26.04
CA PRO A 204 -20.48 20.22 -24.75
C PRO A 204 -21.58 20.62 -23.75
N THR A 205 -22.81 20.86 -24.21
CA THR A 205 -23.94 21.20 -23.35
C THR A 205 -24.69 19.96 -22.86
N LYS A 206 -24.39 18.79 -23.44
CA LYS A 206 -25.07 17.53 -23.14
C LYS A 206 -24.10 16.36 -23.21
N VAL A 207 -23.30 16.21 -22.14
CA VAL A 207 -22.39 15.07 -21.98
C VAL A 207 -23.19 13.77 -21.90
N VAL A 208 -22.86 12.81 -22.76
CA VAL A 208 -23.47 11.47 -22.73
C VAL A 208 -22.49 10.50 -22.10
N THR A 209 -22.90 9.81 -21.04
CA THR A 209 -22.09 8.78 -20.39
C THR A 209 -22.60 7.39 -20.73
N THR A 210 -21.72 6.51 -21.19
CA THR A 210 -22.04 5.11 -21.49
C THR A 210 -21.18 4.19 -20.63
N ASN A 211 -21.82 3.22 -19.98
CA ASN A 211 -21.13 2.20 -19.19
C ASN A 211 -20.87 0.97 -20.05
N HIS A 212 -19.68 0.42 -19.88
CA HIS A 212 -19.22 -0.76 -20.58
C HIS A 212 -18.67 -1.78 -19.59
N GLU A 213 -18.69 -3.04 -20.01
CA GLU A 213 -18.12 -4.13 -19.24
C GLU A 213 -17.47 -5.15 -20.16
N THR A 214 -16.37 -5.74 -19.71
CA THR A 214 -15.73 -6.87 -20.37
C THR A 214 -15.09 -7.81 -19.37
N ILE A 215 -14.96 -9.08 -19.76
CA ILE A 215 -14.24 -10.09 -19.00
C ILE A 215 -12.85 -10.28 -19.61
N ILE A 216 -11.83 -10.24 -18.77
CA ILE A 216 -10.43 -10.39 -19.16
C ILE A 216 -9.89 -11.66 -18.48
N PRO A 217 -9.51 -12.70 -19.25
CA PRO A 217 -8.88 -13.88 -18.68
C PRO A 217 -7.46 -13.56 -18.24
N ILE A 218 -7.16 -13.81 -16.97
CA ILE A 218 -5.83 -13.69 -16.38
C ILE A 218 -5.26 -15.10 -16.22
N ASN A 219 -4.40 -15.49 -17.14
CA ASN A 219 -3.74 -16.80 -17.14
C ASN A 219 -2.41 -16.69 -16.39
N SER A 220 -1.27 -16.92 -17.06
CA SER A 220 0.06 -16.95 -16.44
C SER A 220 0.90 -15.69 -16.64
N GLU A 221 0.79 -15.05 -17.81
CA GLU A 221 1.64 -13.94 -18.22
C GLU A 221 0.98 -12.58 -17.98
N LYS A 222 1.75 -11.50 -18.18
CA LYS A 222 1.22 -10.14 -18.21
C LYS A 222 0.15 -10.01 -19.29
N VAL A 223 -0.97 -9.38 -18.95
CA VAL A 223 -2.09 -9.13 -19.86
C VAL A 223 -2.16 -7.64 -20.18
N ILE A 224 -2.18 -7.30 -21.47
CA ILE A 224 -2.45 -5.94 -21.96
C ILE A 224 -3.83 -5.96 -22.61
N HIS A 225 -4.76 -5.18 -22.05
CA HIS A 225 -6.11 -5.05 -22.59
C HIS A 225 -6.27 -3.66 -23.22
N LEU A 226 -6.53 -3.62 -24.53
CA LEU A 226 -6.70 -2.39 -25.29
C LEU A 226 -8.16 -1.90 -25.18
N LEU A 227 -8.36 -0.72 -24.62
CA LEU A 227 -9.65 -0.03 -24.56
C LEU A 227 -9.66 1.09 -25.59
N THR A 228 -10.44 0.92 -26.65
CA THR A 228 -10.59 1.94 -27.70
C THR A 228 -11.85 2.77 -27.47
N TYR A 229 -11.72 4.09 -27.49
CA TYR A 229 -12.82 5.03 -27.25
C TYR A 229 -12.74 6.31 -28.09
#